data_AF-A0A2W4MA85-F1
#
_entry.id   AF-A0A2W4MA85-F1
#
_cell.length_a   1.000
_cell.length_b   1.000
_cell.length_c   1.000
_cell.angle_alpha   90.00
_cell.angle_beta   90.00
_cell.angle_gamma   90.00
#
_symmetry.space_group_name_H-M   'P 1'
#
loop_
_entity.id
_entity.type
_entity.pdbx_description
1 polymer ?
#
loop_
_entity_poly.entity_id
_entity_poly.type
_entity_poly.pdbx_seq_one_letter_code
_entity_poly.pdbx_strand_id
1 'polypeptide(L)'
;MLLAAQGRTYRVHVAGSQALICDRPVPRRDALRKPRYARGLDAAFEKARGDLAARLGIDAGQVRMVGMEPASWTDEALGCAAGAEAAAGPVEGYRLALEAGGRLYTYHTDLSVVRPCPPIEAQ
;
A
#
# COMPACT_ATOMS: atom_id res chain seq x y z
N MET A 1 -35.37 -19.22 -8.72
CA MET A 1 -35.90 -20.47 -8.11
C MET A 1 -35.34 -20.59 -6.69
N LEU A 2 -36.10 -21.10 -5.72
CA LEU A 2 -35.60 -21.31 -4.36
C LEU A 2 -35.22 -22.79 -4.20
N LEU A 3 -34.00 -23.05 -3.72
CA LEU A 3 -33.50 -24.40 -3.44
C LEU A 3 -33.28 -24.52 -1.93
N ALA A 4 -33.90 -25.52 -1.29
CA ALA A 4 -33.64 -25.82 0.11
C ALA A 4 -32.59 -26.93 0.22
N ALA A 5 -31.48 -26.66 0.92
CA ALA A 5 -30.44 -27.64 1.19
C ALA A 5 -29.90 -27.43 2.62
N GLN A 6 -29.74 -28.51 3.39
CA GLN A 6 -29.22 -28.46 4.78
C GLN A 6 -30.01 -27.49 5.70
N GLY A 7 -31.33 -27.37 5.50
CA GLY A 7 -32.20 -26.48 6.28
C GLY A 7 -32.09 -24.99 5.93
N ARG A 8 -31.38 -24.63 4.85
CA ARG A 8 -31.24 -23.25 4.35
C ARG A 8 -31.85 -23.09 2.97
N THR A 9 -32.54 -21.98 2.75
CA THR A 9 -33.20 -21.65 1.48
C THR A 9 -32.33 -20.71 0.66
N TYR A 10 -31.82 -21.19 -0.46
CA TYR A 10 -30.95 -20.45 -1.36
C TYR A 10 -31.73 -19.93 -2.56
N ARG A 11 -31.50 -18.65 -2.93
CA ARG A 11 -32.00 -18.10 -4.19
C ARG A 11 -31.06 -18.49 -5.32
N VAL A 12 -31.54 -19.34 -6.22
CA VAL A 12 -30.75 -19.92 -7.32
C VAL A 12 -31.31 -19.48 -8.67
N HIS A 13 -30.41 -19.10 -9.57
CA HIS A 13 -30.69 -18.86 -10.97
C HIS A 13 -30.09 -19.99 -11.79
N VAL A 14 -30.91 -20.66 -12.61
CA VAL A 14 -30.48 -21.78 -13.43
C VAL A 14 -30.54 -21.34 -14.89
N ALA A 15 -29.43 -21.46 -15.60
CA ALA A 15 -29.34 -21.22 -17.04
C ALA A 15 -28.66 -22.44 -17.68
N GLY A 16 -29.42 -23.21 -18.45
CA GLY A 16 -28.93 -24.47 -19.03
C GLY A 16 -28.56 -25.50 -17.95
N SER A 17 -27.35 -26.05 -18.03
CA SER A 17 -26.81 -27.06 -17.10
C SER A 17 -26.13 -26.48 -15.86
N GLN A 18 -26.13 -25.15 -15.67
CA GLN A 18 -25.46 -24.48 -14.55
C GLN A 18 -26.46 -23.74 -13.65
N ALA A 19 -26.27 -23.88 -12.34
CA ALA A 19 -27.06 -23.23 -11.31
C ALA A 19 -26.17 -22.32 -10.44
N LEU A 20 -26.49 -21.03 -10.37
CA LEU A 20 -25.78 -20.02 -9.58
C LEU A 20 -26.60 -19.63 -8.34
N ILE A 21 -25.99 -19.73 -7.17
CA ILE A 21 -26.57 -19.34 -5.88
C ILE A 21 -26.24 -17.86 -5.62
N CYS A 22 -27.25 -17.00 -5.50
CA CYS A 22 -27.12 -15.55 -5.29
C CYS A 22 -26.83 -15.13 -3.84
N ASP A 23 -26.47 -16.08 -2.96
CA ASP A 23 -26.32 -15.82 -1.51
C ASP A 23 -24.95 -15.26 -1.12
N ARG A 24 -24.02 -15.09 -2.07
CA ARG A 24 -22.76 -14.40 -1.76
C ARG A 24 -22.97 -12.89 -1.87
N PRO A 25 -22.82 -12.12 -0.77
CA PRO A 25 -22.70 -10.68 -0.89
C PRO A 25 -21.44 -10.40 -1.70
N VAL A 26 -21.61 -10.04 -2.98
CA VAL A 26 -20.54 -9.43 -3.74
C VAL A 26 -20.22 -8.11 -3.03
N PRO A 27 -18.98 -7.87 -2.55
CA PRO A 27 -18.62 -6.55 -2.05
C PRO A 27 -18.93 -5.56 -3.16
N ARG A 28 -19.70 -4.50 -2.85
CA ARG A 28 -20.12 -3.52 -3.85
C ARG A 28 -18.87 -2.99 -4.57
N ARG A 29 -18.94 -2.84 -5.90
CA ARG A 29 -17.85 -2.31 -6.74
C ARG A 29 -17.20 -1.02 -6.19
N ASP A 30 -17.95 -0.23 -5.42
CA ASP A 30 -17.44 0.95 -4.70
C ASP A 30 -16.34 0.66 -3.68
N ALA A 31 -16.32 -0.52 -3.04
CA ALA A 31 -15.27 -0.91 -2.09
C ALA A 31 -13.93 -1.26 -2.76
N LEU A 32 -13.93 -1.49 -4.09
CA LEU A 32 -12.72 -1.70 -4.88
C LEU A 32 -12.13 -0.41 -5.47
N ARG A 33 -12.83 0.73 -5.33
CA ARG A 33 -12.31 2.01 -5.81
C ARG A 33 -11.26 2.48 -4.81
N LYS A 34 -10.02 1.98 -4.97
CA LYS A 34 -8.83 2.48 -4.28
C LYS A 34 -8.92 4.01 -4.26
N PRO A 35 -8.89 4.67 -3.08
CA PRO A 35 -9.00 6.12 -3.01
C PRO A 35 -7.93 6.78 -3.89
N ARG A 36 -8.16 7.98 -4.42
CA ARG A 36 -7.18 8.65 -5.29
C ARG A 36 -5.81 8.80 -4.62
N TYR A 37 -5.78 8.92 -3.29
CA TYR A 37 -4.58 8.91 -2.46
C TYR A 37 -3.73 7.64 -2.62
N ALA A 38 -4.36 6.50 -2.95
CA ALA A 38 -3.67 5.25 -3.19
C ALA A 38 -2.86 5.24 -4.49
N ARG A 39 -3.17 6.08 -5.51
CA ARG A 39 -2.34 6.13 -6.74
C ARG A 39 -1.00 6.80 -6.50
N GLY A 40 -0.99 7.92 -5.78
CA GLY A 40 0.26 8.59 -5.41
C GLY A 40 1.10 7.70 -4.50
N LEU A 41 0.43 6.98 -3.58
CA LEU A 41 1.11 6.08 -2.66
C LEU A 41 1.67 4.82 -3.34
N ASP A 42 0.98 4.26 -4.34
CA ASP A 42 1.46 3.11 -5.13
C ASP A 42 2.74 3.49 -5.92
N ALA A 43 2.74 4.68 -6.54
CA ALA A 43 3.92 5.22 -7.21
C ALA A 43 5.08 5.50 -6.24
N ALA A 44 4.77 6.04 -5.06
CA ALA A 44 5.75 6.26 -4.00
C ALA A 44 6.32 4.94 -3.48
N PHE A 45 5.48 3.93 -3.28
CA PHE A 45 5.90 2.61 -2.86
C PHE A 45 6.80 1.93 -3.89
N GLU A 46 6.43 1.95 -5.18
CA GLU A 46 7.28 1.36 -6.23
C GLU A 46 8.64 2.07 -6.32
N LYS A 47 8.67 3.40 -6.16
CA LYS A 47 9.93 4.15 -6.03
C LYS A 47 10.74 3.71 -4.82
N ALA A 48 10.11 3.59 -3.64
CA ALA A 48 10.78 3.14 -2.41
C ALA A 48 11.32 1.72 -2.57
N ARG A 49 10.53 0.84 -3.19
CA ARG A 49 10.87 -0.56 -3.46
C ARG A 49 12.08 -0.67 -4.38
N GLY A 50 12.07 0.09 -5.48
CA GLY A 50 13.18 0.13 -6.44
C GLY A 50 14.47 0.71 -5.84
N ASP A 51 14.36 1.79 -5.08
CA ASP A 51 15.50 2.38 -4.36
C ASP A 51 16.07 1.42 -3.32
N LEU A 52 15.21 0.78 -2.50
CA LEU A 52 15.62 -0.20 -1.50
C LEU A 52 16.31 -1.42 -2.14
N ALA A 53 15.70 -1.96 -3.19
CA ALA A 53 16.23 -3.11 -3.93
C ALA A 53 17.59 -2.78 -4.54
N ALA A 54 17.73 -1.61 -5.17
CA ALA A 54 19.00 -1.16 -5.76
C ALA A 54 20.09 -0.95 -4.70
N ARG A 55 19.75 -0.38 -3.54
CA ARG A 55 20.71 -0.17 -2.43
C ARG A 55 21.17 -1.48 -1.80
N LEU A 56 20.25 -2.42 -1.58
CA LEU A 56 20.56 -3.70 -0.96
C LEU A 56 21.09 -4.74 -1.95
N GLY A 57 21.01 -4.48 -3.26
CA GLY A 57 21.37 -5.43 -4.30
C GLY A 57 20.46 -6.66 -4.33
N ILE A 58 19.22 -6.54 -3.84
CA ILE A 58 18.23 -7.63 -3.77
C ILE A 58 17.16 -7.47 -4.85
N ASP A 59 16.41 -8.53 -5.12
CA ASP A 59 15.25 -8.43 -6.01
C ASP A 59 14.13 -7.61 -5.36
N ALA A 60 13.50 -6.74 -6.13
CA ALA A 60 12.40 -5.89 -5.65
C ALA A 60 11.21 -6.74 -5.12
N GLY A 61 11.04 -7.98 -5.58
CA GLY A 61 10.09 -8.95 -5.05
C GLY A 61 10.37 -9.44 -3.63
N GLN A 62 11.60 -9.27 -3.12
CA GLN A 62 11.92 -9.54 -1.72
C GLN A 62 11.56 -8.39 -0.79
N VAL A 63 11.27 -7.21 -1.33
CA VAL A 63 10.80 -6.06 -0.56
C VAL A 63 9.29 -6.14 -0.40
N ARG A 64 8.83 -6.17 0.86
CA ARG A 64 7.41 -6.24 1.22
C ARG A 64 7.00 -4.99 1.99
N MET A 65 5.82 -4.46 1.70
CA MET A 65 5.24 -3.44 2.56
C MET A 65 4.66 -4.09 3.80
N VAL A 66 5.12 -3.65 4.96
CA VAL A 66 4.67 -4.14 6.28
C VAL A 66 3.68 -3.17 6.90
N GLY A 67 3.74 -1.89 6.54
CA GLY A 67 2.77 -0.91 7.00
C GLY A 67 2.88 0.41 6.25
N MET A 68 1.79 1.16 6.28
CA MET A 68 1.76 2.56 5.86
C MET A 68 0.99 3.33 6.92
N GLU A 69 1.51 4.48 7.35
CA GLU A 69 0.82 5.37 8.26
C GLU A 69 0.81 6.79 7.69
N PRO A 70 -0.34 7.46 7.64
CA PRO A 70 -0.37 8.89 7.32
C PRO A 70 0.37 9.65 8.42
N ALA A 71 1.26 10.54 8.03
CA ALA A 71 1.96 11.41 8.95
C ALA A 71 1.95 12.84 8.40
N SER A 72 2.03 13.80 9.30
CA SER A 72 2.22 15.20 8.98
C SER A 72 3.64 15.58 9.41
N TRP A 73 4.43 16.05 8.46
CA TRP A 73 5.76 16.58 8.74
C TRP A 73 5.68 18.09 8.84
N THR A 74 6.49 18.65 9.73
CA THR A 74 6.64 20.09 9.93
C THR A 74 7.56 20.73 8.88
N ASP A 75 8.25 19.89 8.09
CA ASP A 75 9.30 20.28 7.14
C ASP A 75 9.12 19.52 5.82
N GLU A 76 9.38 20.19 4.69
CA GLU A 76 9.45 19.56 3.35
C GLU A 76 10.56 18.50 3.25
N ALA A 77 11.51 18.53 4.20
CA ALA A 77 12.54 17.51 4.34
C ALA A 77 12.02 16.17 4.89
N LEU A 78 10.73 16.06 5.24
CA LEU A 78 10.12 14.86 5.80
C LEU A 78 10.90 14.32 7.03
N GLY A 79 11.48 15.24 7.81
CA GLY A 79 12.32 14.94 8.98
C GLY A 79 13.68 14.30 8.68
N CYS A 80 14.13 14.27 7.42
CA CYS A 80 15.33 13.53 7.00
C CYS A 80 16.48 14.40 6.43
N ALA A 81 16.38 15.74 6.53
CA ALA A 81 17.48 16.61 6.16
C ALA A 81 18.53 16.66 7.29
N ALA A 82 19.76 16.26 6.95
CA ALA A 82 20.95 16.55 7.76
C ALA A 82 21.55 17.94 7.44
N GLY A 83 20.84 18.81 6.72
CA GLY A 83 21.34 20.09 6.25
C GLY A 83 20.25 21.16 6.26
N ALA A 84 20.61 22.37 6.67
CA ALA A 84 19.77 23.48 7.12
C ALA A 84 18.83 24.14 6.08
N GLU A 85 18.43 23.43 5.03
CA GLU A 85 17.60 23.97 3.92
C GLU A 85 16.30 23.20 3.71
N ALA A 86 15.68 22.73 4.80
CA ALA A 86 14.30 22.28 4.76
C ALA A 86 13.40 23.52 4.70
N ALA A 87 12.63 23.66 3.63
CA ALA A 87 11.62 24.70 3.57
C ALA A 87 10.52 24.40 4.61
N ALA A 88 10.17 25.44 5.38
CA ALA A 88 9.25 25.35 6.49
C ALA A 88 7.81 25.36 5.98
N GLY A 89 7.09 24.25 6.17
CA GLY A 89 5.70 24.12 5.75
C GLY A 89 5.09 22.80 6.22
N PRO A 90 3.81 22.79 6.66
CA PRO A 90 3.12 21.56 7.02
C PRO A 90 2.91 20.71 5.76
N VAL A 91 3.62 19.60 5.66
CA VAL A 91 3.50 18.65 4.55
C VAL A 91 2.73 17.42 5.04
N GLU A 92 1.61 17.16 4.39
CA GLU A 92 0.88 15.89 4.56
C GLU A 92 1.53 14.81 3.69
N GLY A 93 1.66 13.60 4.23
CA GLY A 93 2.25 12.49 3.49
C GLY A 93 2.14 11.17 4.27
N TYR A 94 3.06 10.24 3.99
CA TYR A 94 3.02 8.87 4.48
C TYR A 94 4.38 8.33 4.92
N ARG A 95 4.36 7.63 6.05
CA ARG A 95 5.45 6.79 6.53
C ARG A 95 5.18 5.37 6.05
N LEU A 96 6.05 4.90 5.16
CA LEU A 96 6.04 3.54 4.62
C LEU A 96 7.02 2.70 5.42
N ALA A 97 6.54 1.59 6.00
CA ALA A 97 7.38 0.55 6.56
C ALA A 97 7.52 -0.56 5.50
N LEU A 98 8.75 -0.81 5.07
CA LEU A 98 9.12 -1.88 4.16
C LEU A 98 9.98 -2.91 4.91
N GLU A 99 9.79 -4.18 4.63
CA GLU A 99 10.63 -5.26 5.12
C GLU A 99 11.40 -5.84 3.94
N ALA A 100 12.70 -6.02 4.10
CA ALA A 100 13.53 -6.70 3.12
C ALA A 100 14.60 -7.55 3.82
N GLY A 101 14.69 -8.83 3.44
CA GLY A 101 15.66 -9.75 4.03
C GLY A 101 15.55 -9.88 5.56
N GLY A 102 14.34 -9.75 6.12
CA GLY A 102 14.10 -9.79 7.57
C GLY A 102 14.47 -8.51 8.32
N ARG A 103 14.79 -7.41 7.62
CA ARG A 103 15.06 -6.09 8.21
C ARG A 103 13.95 -5.12 7.85
N LEU A 104 13.51 -4.34 8.84
CA LEU A 104 12.52 -3.28 8.66
C LEU A 104 13.22 -1.97 8.26
N TYR A 105 12.72 -1.35 7.20
CA TYR A 105 13.17 -0.07 6.66
C TYR A 105 12.00 0.91 6.63
N THR A 106 12.24 2.11 7.13
CA THR A 106 11.23 3.17 7.14
C THR A 106 11.55 4.19 6.06
N TYR A 107 10.54 4.49 5.25
CA TYR A 107 10.58 5.48 4.18
C TYR A 107 9.54 6.55 4.44
N HIS A 108 9.90 7.81 4.24
CA HIS A 108 8.97 8.93 4.33
C HIS A 108 8.67 9.46 2.92
N THR A 109 7.42 9.82 2.66
CA THR A 109 6.99 10.36 1.38
C THR A 109 5.90 11.41 1.54
N ASP A 110 5.94 12.48 0.74
CA ASP A 110 4.87 13.48 0.60
C ASP A 110 3.94 13.17 -0.59
N LEU A 111 3.99 11.96 -1.16
CA LEU A 111 3.42 11.56 -2.46
C LEU A 111 4.16 12.08 -3.70
N SER A 112 5.06 13.07 -3.58
CA SER A 112 5.90 13.55 -4.69
C SER A 112 7.32 13.02 -4.62
N VAL A 113 7.94 13.05 -3.43
CA VAL A 113 9.27 12.52 -3.16
C VAL A 113 9.21 11.38 -2.15
N VAL A 114 10.19 10.47 -2.24
CA VAL A 114 10.34 9.31 -1.37
C VAL A 114 11.77 9.33 -0.87
N ARG A 115 11.95 9.26 0.44
CA ARG A 115 13.28 9.23 1.06
C ARG A 115 13.37 8.18 2.16
N PRO A 116 14.39 7.31 2.14
CA PRO A 116 14.70 6.46 3.28
C PRO A 116 15.20 7.31 4.45
N CYS A 117 14.65 7.05 5.64
CA CYS A 117 15.09 7.68 6.88
C CYS A 117 15.08 6.61 7.99
N PRO A 118 16.23 6.12 8.51
CA PRO A 118 17.65 6.55 8.37
C PRO A 118 18.32 6.23 7.01
N PRO A 119 19.51 6.80 6.71
CA PRO A 119 20.25 6.48 5.49
C PRO A 119 20.57 4.99 5.43
N ILE A 120 20.07 4.33 4.40
CA ILE A 120 20.38 2.93 4.12
C ILE A 120 21.74 2.92 3.45
N GLU A 121 22.77 2.67 4.27
CA GLU A 121 24.13 2.43 3.80
C GLU A 121 24.15 1.04 3.14
N ALA A 122 24.37 1.03 1.82
CA ALA A 122 24.80 -0.17 1.12
C ALA A 122 26.22 -0.48 1.62
N GLN A 123 26.42 -1.64 2.27
CA GLN A 123 27.74 -2.12 2.69
C GLN A 123 28.55 -2.61 1.50
#